data_AF-A0ABD0NKR6-F1
#
_entry.id   AF-A0ABD0NKR6-F1
#
_cell.length_a   1.000
_cell.length_b   1.000
_cell.length_c   1.000
_cell.angle_alpha   90.00
_cell.angle_beta   90.00
_cell.angle_gamma   90.00
#
_symmetry.space_group_name_H-M   'P 1'
#
loop_
_entity.id
_entity.type
_entity.pdbx_description
1 polymer ?
#
loop_
_entity_poly.entity_id
_entity_poly.type
_entity_poly.pdbx_seq_one_letter_code
_entity_poly.pdbx_strand_id
1 'polypeptide(L)'
;HQEDIKWYFNDIRIAQISGDLTNHCTDVNCEDGEERFRDRLKLDQRTGSLTITNITNTDSGVYDLKIISSTSSSDKTFNVIVN
;
A
#
# COMPACT_ATOMS: atom_id res chain seq x y z
N HIS A 1 20.16 -0.59 2.70
CA HIS A 1 19.15 -0.80 3.77
C HIS A 1 17.98 -1.52 3.12
N GLN A 2 17.62 -2.70 3.65
CA GLN A 2 16.42 -3.40 3.20
C GLN A 2 15.27 -2.80 4.01
N GLU A 3 14.41 -2.04 3.36
CA GLU A 3 13.23 -1.44 3.95
C GLU A 3 12.00 -2.14 3.37
N ASP A 4 11.13 -2.62 4.24
CA ASP A 4 9.83 -3.13 3.87
C ASP A 4 8.84 -1.98 3.89
N ILE A 5 8.14 -1.78 2.77
CA ILE A 5 7.10 -0.78 2.63
C ILE A 5 5.78 -1.51 2.46
N LYS A 6 4.81 -1.21 3.31
CA LYS A 6 3.47 -1.83 3.29
C LYS A 6 2.41 -0.75 3.31
N TRP A 7 1.44 -0.88 2.41
CA TRP A 7 0.26 -0.04 2.36
C TRP A 7 -0.98 -0.82 2.75
N TYR A 8 -1.81 -0.20 3.57
CA TYR A 8 -3.08 -0.73 4.03
C TYR A 8 -4.21 0.21 3.67
N PHE A 9 -5.37 -0.35 3.39
CA PHE A 9 -6.66 0.35 3.33
C PHE A 9 -7.58 -0.30 4.35
N ASN A 10 -8.07 0.45 5.35
CA ASN A 10 -8.91 -0.05 6.43
C ASN A 10 -8.39 -1.38 7.02
N ASP A 11 -7.12 -1.39 7.44
CA ASP A 11 -6.39 -2.56 7.98
C ASP A 11 -6.11 -3.71 6.99
N ILE A 12 -6.56 -3.61 5.73
CA ILE A 12 -6.33 -4.62 4.68
C ILE A 12 -5.09 -4.24 3.87
N ARG A 13 -4.12 -5.15 3.73
CA ARG A 13 -2.89 -4.88 2.97
C ARG A 13 -3.17 -4.87 1.47
N ILE A 14 -2.91 -3.73 0.83
CA ILE A 14 -3.21 -3.52 -0.60
C ILE A 14 -1.94 -3.42 -1.48
N ALA A 15 -0.78 -3.17 -0.89
CA ALA A 15 0.49 -3.18 -1.62
C ALA A 15 1.69 -3.42 -0.68
N GLN A 16 2.74 -4.05 -1.19
CA GLN A 16 3.98 -4.28 -0.46
C GLN A 16 5.22 -4.23 -1.36
N ILE A 17 6.30 -3.68 -0.80
CA ILE A 17 7.68 -3.84 -1.26
C ILE A 17 8.44 -4.54 -0.11
N SER A 18 8.99 -5.72 -0.37
CA SER A 18 9.92 -6.38 0.55
C SER A 18 11.34 -5.89 0.27
N GLY A 19 12.10 -5.57 1.32
CA GLY A 19 13.46 -5.07 1.21
C GLY A 19 14.44 -6.10 0.62
N ASP A 20 14.12 -7.39 0.69
CA ASP A 20 14.88 -8.49 0.08
C ASP A 20 14.54 -8.75 -1.40
N LEU A 21 13.64 -7.96 -1.97
CA LEU A 21 13.12 -8.04 -3.34
C LEU A 21 12.42 -9.37 -3.70
N THR A 22 12.15 -10.24 -2.72
CA THR A 22 11.55 -11.55 -2.99
C THR A 22 10.04 -11.49 -3.09
N ASN A 23 9.41 -10.48 -2.46
CA ASN A 23 7.97 -10.36 -2.36
C ASN A 23 7.50 -8.91 -2.59
N HIS A 24 7.07 -8.63 -3.82
CA HIS A 24 6.37 -7.41 -4.18
C HIS A 24 4.96 -7.77 -4.65
N CYS A 25 3.96 -7.12 -4.08
CA CYS A 25 2.58 -7.34 -4.48
C CYS A 25 1.83 -6.01 -4.53
N THR A 26 0.80 -5.99 -5.36
CA THR A 26 -0.19 -4.92 -5.43
C THR A 26 -1.54 -5.57 -5.64
N ASP A 27 -2.59 -4.98 -5.08
CA ASP A 27 -3.98 -5.33 -5.40
C ASP A 27 -4.23 -6.83 -5.09
N VAL A 28 -4.97 -7.58 -5.93
CA VAL A 28 -5.33 -9.00 -5.72
C VAL A 28 -4.12 -9.94 -5.66
N ASN A 29 -2.94 -9.49 -6.06
CA ASN A 29 -1.71 -10.27 -5.92
C ASN A 29 -1.18 -10.26 -4.48
N CYS A 30 -1.69 -9.38 -3.62
CA CYS A 30 -1.48 -9.48 -2.18
C CYS A 30 -2.53 -10.44 -1.60
N GLU A 31 -2.13 -11.33 -0.68
CA GLU A 31 -2.99 -12.39 -0.11
C GLU A 31 -4.34 -11.88 0.42
N ASP A 32 -4.36 -10.64 0.92
CA ASP A 32 -5.55 -9.98 1.48
C ASP A 32 -6.11 -8.88 0.55
N GLY A 33 -5.62 -8.80 -0.69
CA GLY A 33 -5.94 -7.72 -1.63
C GLY A 33 -7.42 -7.67 -1.99
N GLU A 34 -8.03 -6.49 -1.88
CA GLU A 34 -9.43 -6.32 -2.26
C GLU A 34 -9.59 -6.18 -3.78
N GLU A 35 -10.46 -7.00 -4.40
CA GLU A 35 -10.85 -6.91 -5.82
C GLU A 35 -11.27 -5.51 -6.27
N ARG A 36 -11.72 -4.65 -5.35
CA ARG A 36 -12.08 -3.27 -5.67
C ARG A 36 -10.91 -2.49 -6.27
N PHE A 37 -9.68 -2.79 -5.87
CA PHE A 37 -8.49 -2.07 -6.31
C PHE A 37 -7.90 -2.64 -7.59
N ARG A 38 -8.62 -3.58 -8.22
CA ARG A 38 -8.14 -4.34 -9.36
C ARG A 38 -7.72 -3.48 -10.53
N ASP A 39 -6.48 -3.65 -10.95
CA ASP A 39 -5.82 -2.89 -12.02
C ASP A 39 -5.73 -1.35 -11.76
N ARG A 40 -6.03 -0.88 -10.54
CA ARG A 40 -6.04 0.55 -10.17
C ARG A 40 -4.85 0.99 -9.32
N LEU A 41 -4.09 0.06 -8.74
CA LEU A 41 -2.91 0.36 -7.92
C LEU A 41 -1.62 0.38 -8.75
N LYS A 42 -0.81 1.41 -8.54
CA LYS A 42 0.58 1.47 -9.04
C LYS A 42 1.51 1.79 -7.89
N LEU A 43 2.48 0.93 -7.65
CA LEU A 43 3.48 1.08 -6.60
C LEU A 43 4.83 1.43 -7.23
N ASP A 44 5.36 2.61 -6.92
CA ASP A 44 6.72 2.99 -7.32
C ASP A 44 7.72 2.22 -6.45
N GLN A 45 8.46 1.28 -7.04
CA GLN A 45 9.42 0.43 -6.33
C GLN A 45 10.64 1.19 -5.78
N ARG A 46 10.93 2.39 -6.30
CA ARG A 46 12.07 3.21 -5.88
C ARG A 46 11.70 4.10 -4.69
N THR A 47 10.49 4.66 -4.68
CA THR A 47 10.07 5.61 -3.64
C THR A 47 9.09 5.04 -2.63
N GLY A 48 8.47 3.88 -2.91
CA GLY A 48 7.38 3.33 -2.11
C GLY A 48 6.04 4.06 -2.27
N SER A 49 5.94 4.97 -3.25
CA SER A 49 4.73 5.76 -3.48
C SER A 49 3.62 4.90 -4.09
N LEU A 50 2.46 4.89 -3.44
CA LEU A 50 1.25 4.27 -3.97
C LEU A 50 0.42 5.30 -4.75
N THR A 51 0.06 4.96 -5.97
CA THR A 51 -0.90 5.70 -6.80
C THR A 51 -2.16 4.85 -6.98
N ILE A 52 -3.33 5.48 -6.79
CA ILE A 52 -4.64 4.86 -7.03
C ILE A 52 -5.30 5.63 -8.18
N THR A 53 -5.57 4.95 -9.30
CA THR A 53 -6.23 5.56 -10.46
C THR A 53 -7.74 5.33 -10.43
N ASN A 54 -8.51 6.20 -11.09
CA ASN A 54 -9.97 6.11 -11.16
C ASN A 54 -10.60 6.02 -9.76
N ILE A 55 -10.23 6.96 -8.89
CA ILE A 55 -10.73 7.02 -7.51
C ILE A 55 -12.20 7.44 -7.49
N THR A 56 -12.99 6.80 -6.64
CA THR A 56 -14.42 7.05 -6.45
C THR A 56 -14.74 7.25 -4.97
N ASN A 57 -15.97 7.66 -4.63
CA ASN A 57 -16.36 7.88 -3.25
C ASN A 57 -16.23 6.63 -2.35
N THR A 58 -16.35 5.44 -2.91
CA THR A 58 -16.17 4.16 -2.19
C THR A 58 -14.72 3.89 -1.81
N ASP A 59 -13.76 4.59 -2.44
CA ASP A 59 -12.34 4.51 -2.10
C ASP A 59 -11.98 5.41 -0.90
N SER A 60 -12.93 6.18 -0.39
CA SER A 60 -12.75 6.93 0.87
C SER A 60 -12.49 5.97 2.03
N GLY A 61 -11.60 6.35 2.93
CA GLY A 61 -11.25 5.55 4.10
C GLY A 61 -9.86 5.86 4.63
N VAL A 62 -9.39 4.96 5.50
CA VAL A 62 -8.08 5.09 6.16
C VAL A 62 -7.05 4.35 5.34
N TYR A 63 -5.95 5.04 5.03
CA TYR A 63 -4.79 4.49 4.38
C TYR A 63 -3.60 4.56 5.33
N ASP A 64 -2.97 3.42 5.60
CA ASP A 64 -1.78 3.36 6.46
C ASP A 64 -0.55 2.95 5.64
N LEU A 65 0.51 3.73 5.79
CA LEU A 65 1.84 3.43 5.29
C LEU A 65 2.71 2.98 6.46
N LYS A 66 3.27 1.77 6.35
CA LYS A 66 4.27 1.24 7.29
C LYS A 66 5.60 1.05 6.57
N ILE A 67 6.66 1.66 7.09
CA ILE A 67 8.03 1.53 6.62
C ILE A 67 8.82 0.86 7.73
N ILE A 68 9.32 -0.34 7.48
CA ILE A 68 9.98 -1.19 8.48
C ILE A 68 11.39 -1.47 8.00
N SER A 69 12.37 -1.21 8.85
CA SER A 69 13.77 -1.58 8.65
C SER A 69 14.21 -2.51 9.79
N SER A 70 15.43 -3.04 9.70
CA SER A 70 16.00 -3.87 10.76
C SER A 70 16.17 -3.14 12.10
N THR A 71 16.19 -1.81 12.10
CA THR A 71 16.52 -0.98 13.27
C THR A 71 15.40 -0.04 13.71
N SER A 72 14.39 0.18 12.86
CA SER A 72 13.31 1.15 13.12
C SER A 72 12.07 0.83 12.30
N SER A 73 10.92 1.30 12.78
CA SER A 73 9.67 1.33 12.04
C SER A 73 9.10 2.75 12.08
N SER A 74 8.47 3.15 10.98
CA SER A 74 7.75 4.42 10.85
C SER A 74 6.39 4.16 10.24
N ASP A 75 5.36 4.78 10.81
CA ASP A 75 3.98 4.64 10.36
C ASP A 75 3.42 6.02 10.00
N LYS A 76 2.57 6.07 8.98
CA LYS A 76 1.84 7.26 8.58
C LYS A 76 0.43 6.92 8.13
N THR A 77 -0.54 7.57 8.76
CA THR A 77 -1.96 7.39 8.46
C THR A 77 -2.47 8.57 7.63
N PHE A 78 -3.29 8.27 6.62
CA PHE A 78 -3.98 9.23 5.78
C PHE A 78 -5.48 8.94 5.82
N ASN A 79 -6.28 9.92 6.20
CA ASN A 79 -7.73 9.84 6.09
C ASN A 79 -8.15 10.52 4.78
N VAL A 80 -8.62 9.73 3.82
CA VAL A 80 -8.95 10.19 2.47
C VAL A 80 -10.46 10.22 2.31
N ILE A 81 -10.98 11.38 1.88
CA ILE A 81 -12.39 11.60 1.57
C ILE A 81 -12.48 12.04 0.11
N VAL A 82 -13.29 11.33 -0.67
CA VAL A 82 -13.57 11.61 -2.08
C VAL A 82 -15.05 11.96 -2.21
N ASN A 83 -15.33 13.15 -2.73
CA ASN A 83 -16.68 13.72 -2.86
C ASN A 83 -17.24 13.51 -4.28
#